data_AF-A0A4W3H7P7-F1
#
_entry.id   AF-A0A4W3H7P7-F1
#
_cell.length_a   1.000
_cell.length_b   1.000
_cell.length_c   1.000
_cell.angle_alpha   90.00
_cell.angle_beta   90.00
_cell.angle_gamma   90.00
#
_symmetry.space_group_name_H-M   'P 1'
#
loop_
_entity.id
_entity.type
_entity.pdbx_description
1 polymer ?
#
loop_
_entity_poly.entity_id
_entity_poly.type
_entity_poly.pdbx_seq_one_letter_code
_entity_poly.pdbx_strand_id
1 'polypeptide(L)'
;MGEQGNVERNRLLGLDKLITPHPFSNVSLFALSLSLQDICDDPHLFVDGMSAHDLNQGQLGNCWFVAACSCLASRESLWQKVSPLPDSLTLGYAGIFHFRFWRFGQWLDVVVDDRLATVNGKLVYCHSNSQNEFWTPLQLPAFAPYPLIP
;
A
#
# COMPACT_ATOMS: atom_id res chain seq x y z
N MET A 1 -20.68 -28.80 13.50
CA MET A 1 -21.76 -28.65 12.51
C MET A 1 -21.82 -27.17 12.17
N GLY A 2 -21.31 -26.79 10.99
CA GLY A 2 -21.50 -25.47 10.37
C GLY A 2 -20.55 -24.34 10.79
N GLU A 3 -19.33 -24.31 10.25
CA GLU A 3 -18.65 -23.04 9.95
C GLU A 3 -19.48 -22.35 8.85
N GLN A 4 -20.21 -21.29 9.21
CA GLN A 4 -20.84 -20.40 8.24
C GLN A 4 -19.88 -19.25 7.97
N GLY A 5 -19.38 -19.24 6.73
CA GLY A 5 -18.41 -18.29 6.23
C GLY A 5 -18.89 -16.85 6.33
N ASN A 6 -18.10 -16.04 7.00
CA ASN A 6 -18.08 -14.61 6.78
C ASN A 6 -16.90 -14.30 5.86
N VAL A 7 -17.06 -14.66 4.57
CA VAL A 7 -16.19 -14.14 3.50
C VAL A 7 -16.68 -12.72 3.25
N GLU A 8 -16.26 -11.79 4.10
CA GLU A 8 -16.47 -10.37 3.82
C GLU A 8 -15.80 -10.05 2.47
N ARG A 9 -16.59 -9.46 1.59
CA ARG A 9 -16.29 -9.18 0.18
C ARG A 9 -14.89 -8.55 0.02
N ASN A 10 -13.98 -9.27 -0.65
CA ASN A 10 -12.74 -8.71 -1.18
C ASN A 10 -13.07 -7.44 -1.99
N ARG A 11 -12.81 -6.26 -1.41
CA ARG A 11 -12.98 -4.98 -2.12
C ARG A 11 -11.69 -4.66 -2.85
N LEU A 12 -11.79 -4.51 -4.17
CA LEU A 12 -10.76 -3.83 -4.98
C LEU A 12 -10.77 -2.34 -4.60
N LEU A 13 -9.63 -1.87 -4.09
CA LEU A 13 -9.37 -0.48 -3.78
C LEU A 13 -8.49 0.11 -4.88
N GLY A 14 -9.05 1.05 -5.64
CA GLY A 14 -8.25 1.92 -6.50
C GLY A 14 -7.97 3.25 -5.80
N LEU A 15 -6.80 3.83 -6.06
CA LEU A 15 -6.42 5.15 -5.54
C LEU A 15 -7.41 6.26 -5.92
N ASP A 16 -8.20 6.09 -6.98
CA ASP A 16 -9.27 6.99 -7.41
C ASP A 16 -10.23 7.34 -6.26
N LYS A 17 -10.40 6.43 -5.29
CA LYS A 17 -11.27 6.62 -4.10
C LYS A 17 -10.56 7.28 -2.91
N LEU A 18 -9.23 7.34 -2.93
CA LEU A 18 -8.37 7.88 -1.87
C LEU A 18 -7.88 9.30 -2.15
N ILE A 19 -8.06 9.78 -3.38
CA ILE A 19 -8.04 11.20 -3.73
C ILE A 19 -9.37 11.85 -3.29
N THR A 20 -9.91 11.46 -2.14
CA THR A 20 -10.90 12.27 -1.44
C THR A 20 -10.11 13.31 -0.63
N PRO A 21 -10.46 14.61 -0.71
CA PRO A 21 -9.68 15.65 -0.08
C PRO A 21 -9.66 15.45 1.43
N HIS A 22 -8.52 15.07 1.98
CA HIS A 22 -8.28 15.27 3.40
C HIS A 22 -8.16 16.79 3.61
N PRO A 23 -8.86 17.39 4.58
CA PRO A 23 -8.93 18.86 4.74
C PRO A 23 -7.59 19.57 5.01
N PHE A 24 -6.47 18.85 4.99
CA PHE A 24 -5.12 19.35 5.28
C PHE A 24 -4.07 19.09 4.18
N SER A 25 -4.42 18.56 3.00
CA SER A 25 -3.44 18.31 1.92
C SER A 25 -3.83 18.95 0.58
N ASN A 26 -3.18 20.08 0.24
CA ASN A 26 -3.28 20.76 -1.07
C ASN A 26 -2.73 19.93 -2.26
N VAL A 27 -2.26 18.70 -2.01
CA VAL A 27 -1.61 17.86 -3.02
C VAL A 27 -2.61 17.23 -4.00
N SER A 28 -3.90 17.22 -3.65
CA SER A 28 -4.98 16.57 -4.42
C SER A 28 -5.17 17.15 -5.84
N LEU A 29 -4.85 18.43 -6.08
CA LEU A 29 -5.14 19.09 -7.37
C LEU A 29 -4.09 18.84 -8.48
N PHE A 30 -2.91 18.31 -8.15
CA PHE A 30 -1.80 18.16 -9.12
C PHE A 30 -1.20 16.75 -9.17
N ALA A 31 -1.68 15.83 -8.34
CA ALA A 31 -1.18 14.46 -8.33
C ALA A 31 -1.80 13.65 -9.47
N LEU A 32 -0.95 13.03 -10.31
CA LEU A 32 -1.37 12.04 -11.30
C LEU A 32 -1.29 10.64 -10.71
N SER A 33 -2.25 9.79 -11.07
CA SER A 33 -2.29 8.38 -10.69
C SER A 33 -1.62 7.55 -11.78
N LEU A 34 -0.43 7.00 -11.48
CA LEU A 34 0.40 6.23 -12.42
C LEU A 34 0.58 4.79 -11.93
N SER A 35 0.59 3.82 -12.85
CA SER A 35 0.91 2.42 -12.51
C SER A 35 2.39 2.25 -12.19
N LEU A 36 2.79 1.11 -11.61
CA LEU A 36 4.20 0.86 -11.31
C LEU A 36 5.09 0.93 -12.55
N GLN A 37 4.59 0.40 -13.68
CA GLN A 37 5.29 0.40 -14.97
C GLN A 37 5.38 1.79 -15.61
N ASP A 38 4.48 2.71 -15.26
CA ASP A 38 4.56 4.11 -15.70
C ASP A 38 5.57 4.92 -14.88
N ILE A 39 5.90 4.44 -13.66
CA ILE A 39 6.79 5.13 -12.71
C ILE A 39 8.24 4.63 -12.85
N CYS A 40 8.42 3.32 -13.07
CA CYS A 40 9.73 2.68 -13.13
C CYS A 40 9.73 1.54 -14.16
N ASP A 41 10.84 1.40 -14.89
CA ASP A 41 11.02 0.37 -15.93
C ASP A 41 11.11 -1.06 -15.37
N ASP A 42 11.60 -1.23 -14.13
CA ASP A 42 11.84 -2.52 -13.48
C ASP A 42 11.33 -2.51 -12.03
N PRO A 43 10.00 -2.51 -11.80
CA PRO A 43 9.43 -2.38 -10.47
C PRO A 43 9.52 -3.70 -9.68
N HIS A 44 10.02 -3.61 -8.45
CA HIS A 44 10.11 -4.70 -7.48
C HIS A 44 9.27 -4.41 -6.24
N LEU A 45 8.77 -5.47 -5.60
CA LEU A 45 8.10 -5.30 -4.32
C LEU A 45 9.12 -4.97 -3.24
N PHE A 46 10.24 -5.69 -3.24
CA PHE A 46 11.37 -5.55 -2.33
C PHE A 46 12.68 -5.47 -3.09
N VAL A 47 13.60 -4.64 -2.60
CA VAL A 47 15.00 -4.60 -3.08
C VAL A 47 15.89 -4.88 -1.89
N ASP A 48 16.62 -6.00 -1.93
CA ASP A 48 17.45 -6.48 -0.81
C ASP A 48 16.69 -6.78 0.50
N GLY A 49 15.37 -6.98 0.41
CA GLY A 49 14.49 -7.34 1.54
C GLY A 49 13.77 -6.14 2.15
N MET A 50 13.14 -6.34 3.32
CA MET A 50 12.45 -5.26 4.04
C MET A 50 13.38 -4.61 5.05
N SER A 51 13.66 -3.31 4.90
CA SER A 51 14.41 -2.53 5.88
C SER A 51 13.66 -1.29 6.33
N ALA A 52 13.76 -0.99 7.62
CA ALA A 52 13.26 0.28 8.16
C ALA A 52 14.08 1.48 7.67
N HIS A 53 15.33 1.26 7.24
CA HIS A 53 16.21 2.30 6.72
C HIS A 53 15.79 2.83 5.36
N ASP A 54 14.99 2.05 4.62
CA ASP A 54 14.57 2.40 3.28
C ASP A 54 13.37 3.36 3.29
N LEU A 55 12.75 3.58 4.44
CA LEU A 55 11.50 4.33 4.54
C LEU A 55 11.69 5.84 4.50
N ASN A 56 11.31 6.44 3.39
CA ASN A 56 11.18 7.89 3.25
C ASN A 56 9.71 8.31 3.47
N GLN A 57 9.47 9.30 4.32
CA GLN A 57 8.11 9.78 4.60
C GLN A 57 7.42 10.39 3.36
N GLY A 58 8.18 10.98 2.44
CA GLY A 58 7.64 11.77 1.34
C GLY A 58 7.14 13.15 1.80
N GLN A 59 6.18 13.70 1.07
CA GLN A 59 5.76 15.11 1.20
C GLN A 59 4.54 15.32 2.11
N LEU A 60 3.96 14.23 2.64
CA LEU A 60 2.71 14.26 3.39
C LEU A 60 2.89 13.86 4.86
N GLY A 61 1.99 14.36 5.72
CA GLY A 61 1.99 14.15 7.18
C GLY A 61 1.54 12.74 7.62
N ASN A 62 2.13 11.69 7.06
CA ASN A 62 1.83 10.28 7.34
C ASN A 62 2.88 9.59 8.23
N CYS A 63 3.61 10.34 9.06
CA CYS A 63 4.67 9.78 9.93
C CYS A 63 4.20 8.63 10.82
N TRP A 64 2.94 8.63 11.24
CA TRP A 64 2.31 7.54 11.98
C TRP A 64 2.29 6.22 11.18
N PHE A 65 2.13 6.29 9.85
CA PHE A 65 2.16 5.14 8.95
C PHE A 65 3.59 4.67 8.74
N VAL A 66 4.51 5.62 8.50
CA VAL A 66 5.93 5.33 8.31
C VAL A 66 6.49 4.61 9.52
N ALA A 67 6.20 5.09 10.74
CA ALA A 67 6.63 4.44 11.97
C ALA A 67 6.07 3.01 12.11
N ALA A 68 4.82 2.78 11.70
CA ALA A 68 4.24 1.43 11.68
C ALA A 68 4.95 0.51 10.67
N CYS A 69 5.24 1.01 9.47
CA CYS A 69 6.02 0.29 8.46
C CYS A 69 7.45 -0.02 8.95
N SER A 70 8.11 0.91 9.65
CA SER A 70 9.44 0.69 10.23
C SER A 70 9.43 -0.45 11.26
N CYS A 71 8.40 -0.49 12.11
CA CYS A 71 8.20 -1.59 13.06
C CYS A 71 7.92 -2.92 12.37
N LEU A 72 7.17 -2.89 11.26
CA LEU A 72 6.86 -4.09 10.47
C LEU A 72 8.11 -4.63 9.76
N ALA A 73 8.93 -3.75 9.15
CA ALA A 73 10.18 -4.13 8.50
C ALA A 73 11.18 -4.76 9.48
N SER A 74 11.19 -4.31 10.74
CA SER A 74 12.03 -4.90 11.80
C SER A 74 11.62 -6.32 12.22
N ARG A 75 10.47 -6.83 11.75
CA ARG A 75 9.91 -8.13 12.16
C ARG A 75 9.31 -8.87 10.96
N GLU A 76 10.16 -9.52 10.18
CA GLU A 76 9.78 -10.29 8.98
C GLU A 76 8.65 -11.31 9.22
N SER A 77 8.59 -11.96 10.38
CA SER A 77 7.50 -12.89 10.73
C SER A 77 6.11 -12.24 10.79
N LEU A 78 6.03 -10.92 11.00
CA LEU A 78 4.77 -10.18 10.91
C LEU A 78 4.40 -9.85 9.47
N TRP A 79 5.38 -9.69 8.57
CA TRP A 79 5.13 -9.43 7.15
C TRP A 79 4.32 -10.56 6.52
N GLN A 80 4.65 -11.82 6.80
CA GLN A 80 3.90 -12.98 6.28
C GLN A 80 2.42 -12.97 6.72
N LYS A 81 2.08 -12.27 7.79
CA LYS A 81 0.68 -12.05 8.20
C LYS A 81 0.04 -10.94 7.36
N VAL A 82 0.77 -9.88 7.04
CA VAL A 82 0.29 -8.74 6.25
C VAL A 82 0.19 -9.07 4.76
N SER A 83 1.17 -9.74 4.16
CA SER A 83 1.12 -10.18 2.77
C SER A 83 1.40 -11.70 2.69
N PRO A 84 0.34 -12.53 2.70
CA PRO A 84 0.49 -13.99 2.68
C PRO A 84 0.88 -14.56 1.31
N LEU A 85 0.67 -13.80 0.24
CA LEU A 85 0.90 -14.28 -1.12
C LEU A 85 2.36 -14.02 -1.52
N PRO A 86 2.97 -14.93 -2.30
CA PRO A 86 4.28 -14.68 -2.89
C PRO A 86 4.24 -13.45 -3.80
N ASP A 87 5.40 -12.86 -4.04
CA ASP A 87 5.57 -11.60 -4.78
C ASP A 87 4.79 -11.59 -6.10
N SER A 88 3.69 -10.85 -6.11
CA SER A 88 2.75 -10.75 -7.24
C SER A 88 3.34 -10.02 -8.45
N LEU A 89 4.50 -9.37 -8.30
CA LEU A 89 5.24 -8.79 -9.44
C LEU A 89 5.98 -9.85 -10.25
N THR A 90 6.35 -10.97 -9.63
CA THR A 90 7.17 -12.01 -10.28
C THR A 90 6.33 -13.11 -10.96
N LEU A 91 5.07 -13.30 -10.55
CA LEU A 91 4.22 -14.38 -11.05
C LEU A 91 2.88 -13.84 -11.59
N GLY A 92 2.82 -13.56 -12.90
CA GLY A 92 1.58 -13.21 -13.57
C GLY A 92 1.01 -11.85 -13.12
N TYR A 93 1.87 -10.85 -13.03
CA TYR A 93 1.50 -9.48 -12.65
C TYR A 93 0.29 -8.98 -13.45
N ALA A 94 -0.74 -8.58 -12.70
CA ALA A 94 -2.00 -8.05 -13.22
C ALA A 94 -2.31 -6.64 -12.70
N GLY A 95 -1.34 -5.96 -12.08
CA GLY A 95 -1.54 -4.67 -11.42
C GLY A 95 -2.41 -4.75 -10.16
N ILE A 96 -2.45 -5.91 -9.51
CA ILE A 96 -3.29 -6.16 -8.32
C ILE A 96 -2.43 -6.75 -7.20
N PHE A 97 -2.59 -6.20 -6.00
CA PHE A 97 -1.88 -6.61 -4.78
C PHE A 97 -2.84 -6.89 -3.65
N HIS A 98 -2.40 -7.72 -2.71
CA HIS A 98 -3.22 -8.19 -1.60
C HIS A 98 -2.52 -8.00 -0.25
N PHE A 99 -3.22 -7.37 0.68
CA PHE A 99 -2.73 -7.07 2.02
C PHE A 99 -3.79 -7.43 3.07
N ARG A 100 -3.34 -7.80 4.27
CA ARG A 100 -4.19 -8.10 5.42
C ARG A 100 -3.90 -7.15 6.56
N PHE A 101 -4.95 -6.55 7.11
CA PHE A 101 -4.85 -5.65 8.26
C PHE A 101 -5.66 -6.19 9.43
N TRP A 102 -5.10 -6.07 10.64
CA TRP A 102 -5.83 -6.41 11.86
C TRP A 102 -6.71 -5.24 12.30
N ARG A 103 -8.03 -5.39 12.18
CA ARG A 103 -9.02 -4.36 12.50
C ARG A 103 -10.12 -4.98 13.34
N PHE A 104 -10.43 -4.35 14.48
CA PHE A 104 -11.54 -4.75 15.38
C PHE A 104 -11.55 -6.24 15.77
N GLY A 105 -10.36 -6.84 15.98
CA GLY A 105 -10.23 -8.23 16.40
C GLY A 105 -10.29 -9.26 15.27
N GLN A 106 -10.26 -8.82 14.01
CA GLN A 106 -10.32 -9.69 12.84
C GLN A 106 -9.26 -9.28 11.79
N TRP A 107 -8.82 -10.25 10.99
CA TRP A 107 -8.02 -9.98 9.79
C TRP A 107 -8.96 -9.55 8.67
N LEU A 108 -8.66 -8.39 8.07
CA LEU A 108 -9.35 -7.87 6.91
C LEU A 108 -8.44 -7.99 5.68
N ASP A 109 -8.90 -8.75 4.70
CA ASP A 109 -8.27 -8.89 3.39
C ASP A 109 -8.62 -7.69 2.49
N VAL A 110 -7.60 -7.04 1.96
CA VAL A 110 -7.70 -5.81 1.18
C VAL A 110 -6.95 -6.01 -0.12
N VAL A 111 -7.65 -5.80 -1.23
CA VAL A 111 -7.06 -5.85 -2.56
C VAL A 111 -6.85 -4.43 -3.04
N VAL A 112 -5.65 -4.09 -3.48
CA VAL A 112 -5.35 -2.77 -4.07
C VAL A 112 -4.91 -2.93 -5.51
N ASP A 113 -5.20 -1.94 -6.34
CA ASP A 113 -4.48 -1.79 -7.61
C ASP A 113 -3.08 -1.21 -7.38
N ASP A 114 -2.29 -1.16 -8.44
CA ASP A 114 -0.91 -0.73 -8.40
C ASP A 114 -0.74 0.76 -8.74
N ARG A 115 -1.84 1.50 -8.80
CA ARG A 115 -1.80 2.92 -9.14
C ARG A 115 -1.35 3.71 -7.92
N LEU A 116 -0.37 4.59 -8.12
CA LEU A 116 0.24 5.40 -7.07
C LEU A 116 0.13 6.90 -7.39
N ALA A 117 -0.05 7.72 -6.35
CA ALA A 117 -0.12 9.17 -6.51
C ALA A 117 1.29 9.76 -6.71
N THR A 118 1.45 10.47 -7.81
CA THR A 118 2.72 11.05 -8.24
C THR A 118 2.60 12.52 -8.56
N VAL A 119 3.68 13.28 -8.33
CA VAL A 119 3.85 14.65 -8.83
C VAL A 119 5.12 14.68 -9.64
N ASN A 120 5.03 15.06 -10.91
CA ASN A 120 6.15 15.00 -11.87
C ASN A 120 6.82 13.60 -11.94
N GLY A 121 6.01 12.54 -11.94
CA GLY A 121 6.49 11.14 -11.97
C GLY A 121 7.12 10.63 -10.67
N LYS A 122 7.12 11.43 -9.59
CA LYS A 122 7.69 11.04 -8.29
C LYS A 122 6.59 10.75 -7.27
N LEU A 123 6.77 9.69 -6.49
CA LEU A 123 5.86 9.33 -5.41
C LEU A 123 5.71 10.46 -4.38
N VAL A 124 4.47 10.78 -4.04
CA VAL A 124 4.14 11.82 -3.05
C VAL A 124 4.18 11.28 -1.63
N TYR A 125 3.79 10.01 -1.49
CA TYR A 125 3.63 9.30 -0.22
C TYR A 125 4.92 8.61 0.24
N CYS A 126 4.80 7.79 1.30
CA CYS A 126 5.89 6.96 1.80
C CYS A 126 6.45 6.09 0.66
N HIS A 127 7.76 6.11 0.48
CA HIS A 127 8.45 5.37 -0.57
C HIS A 127 9.83 4.92 -0.10
N SER A 128 10.42 3.98 -0.84
CA SER A 128 11.78 3.52 -0.57
C SER A 128 12.83 4.54 -1.03
N ASN A 129 14.04 4.49 -0.46
CA ASN A 129 15.22 5.12 -1.05
C ASN A 129 15.57 4.49 -2.42
N SER A 130 15.23 3.22 -2.62
CA SER A 130 15.33 2.52 -3.90
C SER A 130 14.14 2.91 -4.79
N GLN A 131 14.41 3.52 -5.94
CA GLN A 131 13.38 4.06 -6.83
C GLN A 131 12.48 2.98 -7.47
N ASN A 132 12.93 1.72 -7.42
CA ASN A 132 12.23 0.57 -7.96
C ASN A 132 11.59 -0.32 -6.88
N GLU A 133 11.53 0.11 -5.61
CA GLU A 133 10.93 -0.67 -4.52
C GLU A 133 9.58 -0.09 -4.07
N PHE A 134 8.52 -0.92 -4.09
CA PHE A 134 7.14 -0.43 -3.97
C PHE A 134 6.28 -1.04 -2.84
N TRP A 135 6.82 -1.88 -1.95
CA TRP A 135 6.00 -2.47 -0.88
C TRP A 135 5.35 -1.44 0.07
N THR A 136 6.00 -0.30 0.31
CA THR A 136 5.48 0.76 1.20
C THR A 136 4.40 1.65 0.58
N PRO A 137 4.57 2.19 -0.64
CA PRO A 137 3.52 3.01 -1.25
C PRO A 137 2.25 2.19 -1.55
N LEU A 138 2.36 0.89 -1.83
CA LEU A 138 1.21 0.01 -2.11
C LEU A 138 0.34 -0.29 -0.88
N GLN A 139 0.90 -0.25 0.34
CA GLN A 139 0.15 -0.51 1.57
C GLN A 139 -0.66 0.70 2.05
N LEU A 140 -0.23 1.92 1.71
CA LEU A 140 -0.87 3.14 2.21
C LEU A 140 -2.34 3.25 1.77
N PRO A 141 -2.70 2.95 0.49
CA PRO A 141 -4.09 2.86 0.08
C PRO A 141 -4.93 1.90 0.93
N ALA A 142 -4.34 0.78 1.34
CA ALA A 142 -5.04 -0.24 2.10
C ALA A 142 -5.20 0.11 3.60
N PHE A 143 -4.31 0.95 4.14
CA PHE A 143 -4.36 1.40 5.53
C PHE A 143 -5.23 2.64 5.75
N ALA A 144 -5.45 3.45 4.72
CA ALA A 144 -6.17 4.72 4.84
C ALA A 144 -7.58 4.53 5.45
N PRO A 145 -7.99 5.39 6.40
CA PRO A 145 -9.30 5.32 7.02
C PRO A 145 -10.36 5.70 5.99
N TYR A 146 -10.96 4.71 5.35
CA TYR A 146 -12.24 4.95 4.69
C TYR A 146 -13.26 5.33 5.77
N PRO A 147 -14.07 6.40 5.57
CA PRO A 147 -15.39 6.36 6.14
C PRO A 147 -16.03 5.07 5.63
N LEU A 148 -16.44 4.21 6.55
CA LEU A 148 -17.37 3.14 6.22
C LEU A 148 -18.48 3.83 5.43
N ILE A 149 -18.63 3.50 4.14
CA ILE A 149 -19.79 3.91 3.36
C ILE A 149 -20.89 2.92 3.76
N PRO A 150 -21.90 3.32 4.55
CA PRO A 150 -23.26 2.84 4.35
C PRO A 150 -23.86 3.47 3.10
#